data_AF-K9EBC8-F1
#
_entry.id   AF-K9EBC8-F1
#
_cell.length_a   1.000
_cell.length_b   1.000
_cell.length_c   1.000
_cell.angle_alpha   90.00
_cell.angle_beta   90.00
_cell.angle_gamma   90.00
#
_symmetry.space_group_name_H-M   'P 1'
#
loop_
_entity.id
_entity.type
_entity.pdbx_description
1 polymer ?
#
loop_
_entity_poly.entity_id
_entity_poly.type
_entity_poly.pdbx_seq_one_letter_code
_entity_poly.pdbx_strand_id
1 'polypeptide(L)' 'MRESFYHYMRQLRDPNRNDELTQLAYAISEDGMFPKTSTDYDDISRYLELEVNYVPRMDLFDKAWAKYLEDKADQD' A
#
# COMPACT_ATOMS: atom_id res chain seq x y z
N MET A 1 -4.80 0.52 -17.78
CA MET A 1 -3.69 -0.16 -17.06
C MET A 1 -4.24 -0.55 -15.70
N ARG A 2 -4.07 -1.81 -15.27
CA ARG A 2 -4.46 -2.19 -13.91
C ARG A 2 -3.58 -1.41 -12.93
N GLU A 3 -4.20 -0.64 -12.05
CA GLU A 3 -3.47 0.21 -11.11
C GLU A 3 -2.70 -0.68 -10.12
N SER A 4 -1.39 -0.40 -9.90
CA SER A 4 -0.60 -1.15 -8.92
C SER A 4 -0.95 -0.75 -7.49
N PHE A 5 -0.62 -1.60 -6.53
CA PHE A 5 -0.85 -1.31 -5.10
C PHE A 5 -0.24 0.03 -4.68
N TYR A 6 0.96 0.36 -5.20
CA TYR A 6 1.59 1.67 -4.96
C TYR A 6 0.72 2.84 -5.41
N HIS A 7 0.15 2.77 -6.62
CA HIS A 7 -0.69 3.84 -7.14
C HIS A 7 -1.97 3.98 -6.32
N TYR A 8 -2.59 2.86 -5.94
CA TYR A 8 -3.73 2.82 -5.04
C TYR A 8 -3.43 3.53 -3.71
N MET A 9 -2.33 3.17 -3.05
CA MET A 9 -1.91 3.80 -1.80
C MET A 9 -1.67 5.31 -1.97
N ARG A 10 -1.15 5.76 -3.11
CA ARG A 10 -0.99 7.20 -3.37
C ARG A 10 -2.31 7.97 -3.45
N GLN A 11 -3.42 7.33 -3.80
CA GLN A 11 -4.75 7.96 -3.82
C GLN A 11 -5.34 8.11 -2.42
N LEU A 12 -5.00 7.22 -1.48
CA LEU A 12 -5.47 7.24 -0.10
C LEU A 12 -4.84 8.34 0.78
N ARG A 13 -3.92 9.14 0.23
CA ARG A 13 -3.30 10.27 0.91
C ARG A 13 -4.30 11.41 1.04
N ASP A 14 -5.10 11.37 2.10
CA ASP A 14 -5.95 12.47 2.51
C ASP A 14 -5.26 13.25 3.65
N PRO A 15 -4.84 14.51 3.42
CA PRO A 15 -4.14 15.31 4.43
C PRO A 15 -5.00 15.64 5.66
N ASN A 16 -6.32 15.42 5.59
CA ASN A 16 -7.24 15.64 6.71
C ASN A 16 -7.55 14.36 7.50
N ARG A 17 -7.11 13.19 7.02
CA ARG A 17 -7.24 11.90 7.71
C ARG A 17 -5.92 11.51 8.36
N ASN A 18 -6.00 11.06 9.60
CA ASN A 18 -4.84 10.63 10.37
C ASN A 18 -4.99 9.19 10.87
N ASP A 19 -5.64 8.35 10.06
CA ASP A 19 -5.77 6.93 10.36
C ASP A 19 -4.53 6.14 9.90
N GLU A 20 -4.35 4.93 10.45
CA GLU A 20 -3.16 4.10 10.22
C GLU A 20 -2.94 3.81 8.71
N LEU A 21 -4.02 3.68 7.92
CA LEU A 21 -3.89 3.42 6.48
C LEU A 21 -3.39 4.67 5.74
N THR A 22 -3.89 5.85 6.09
CA THR A 22 -3.37 7.10 5.53
C THR A 22 -1.90 7.30 5.88
N GLN A 23 -1.46 6.99 7.10
CA GLN A 23 -0.06 7.06 7.50
C GLN A 23 0.82 6.07 6.71
N LEU A 24 0.37 4.82 6.53
CA LEU A 24 1.06 3.83 5.71
C LEU A 24 1.16 4.28 4.24
N ALA A 25 0.10 4.87 3.70
CA ALA A 25 0.07 5.44 2.35
C ALA A 25 1.09 6.57 2.17
N TYR A 26 1.22 7.46 3.16
CA TYR A 26 2.27 8.48 3.17
C TYR A 26 3.66 7.84 3.16
N ALA A 27 3.93 6.91 4.08
CA ALA A 27 5.23 6.24 4.19
C ALA A 27 5.66 5.52 2.90
N ILE A 28 4.75 4.74 2.30
CA ILE A 28 4.98 4.07 1.00
C ILE A 28 5.24 5.09 -0.12
N SER A 29 4.59 6.25 -0.08
CA SER A 29 4.76 7.27 -1.12
C SER A 29 6.09 8.02 -1.04
N GLU A 30 6.65 8.15 0.17
CA GLU A 30 7.97 8.73 0.41
C GLU A 30 9.11 7.72 0.16
N ASP A 31 8.78 6.42 0.10
CA ASP A 31 9.73 5.37 -0.20
C ASP A 31 10.11 5.36 -1.70
N GLY A 32 11.31 5.87 -1.97
CA GLY A 32 11.89 5.91 -3.30
C GLY A 32 12.12 4.52 -3.92
N MET A 33 12.39 3.51 -3.08
CA MET A 33 12.78 2.15 -3.46
C MET A 33 11.61 1.16 -3.50
N PHE A 34 10.43 1.58 -3.04
CA PHE A 34 9.23 0.76 -3.07
C PHE A 34 8.98 0.15 -4.47
N PRO A 35 8.55 -1.11 -4.59
CA PRO A 35 8.30 -1.77 -5.88
C PRO A 35 7.04 -1.22 -6.58
N LYS A 36 7.13 -0.02 -7.18
CA LYS A 36 5.99 0.78 -7.69
C LYS A 36 5.15 0.09 -8.77
N THR A 37 5.74 -0.85 -9.50
CA THR A 37 5.06 -1.58 -10.58
C THR A 37 4.59 -2.96 -10.17
N SER A 38 4.94 -3.45 -8.97
CA SER A 38 4.50 -4.76 -8.52
C SER A 38 2.99 -4.76 -8.28
N THR A 39 2.35 -5.86 -8.69
CA THR A 39 0.94 -6.17 -8.44
C THR A 39 0.77 -7.49 -7.71
N ASP A 40 1.89 -8.09 -7.29
CA ASP A 40 1.96 -9.36 -6.59
C ASP A 40 2.04 -9.12 -5.08
N TYR A 41 1.25 -9.88 -4.33
CA TYR A 41 1.17 -9.76 -2.88
C TYR A 41 2.49 -10.18 -2.22
N ASP A 42 3.07 -11.31 -2.64
CA ASP A 42 4.24 -11.89 -1.99
C ASP A 42 5.48 -11.02 -2.20
N ASP A 43 5.62 -10.42 -3.39
CA ASP A 43 6.69 -9.47 -3.68
C ASP A 43 6.64 -8.24 -2.76
N ILE A 44 5.45 -7.66 -2.57
CA ILE A 44 5.27 -6.47 -1.74
C ILE A 44 5.37 -6.84 -0.25
N SER A 45 4.78 -7.95 0.17
CA SER A 45 4.87 -8.46 1.55
C SER A 45 6.33 -8.67 1.94
N ARG A 46 7.12 -9.36 1.10
CA ARG A 46 8.54 -9.60 1.35
C ARG A 46 9.33 -8.29 1.44
N TYR A 47 9.07 -7.34 0.55
CA TYR A 47 9.72 -6.03 0.61
C TYR A 47 9.42 -5.31 1.93
N LEU A 48 8.15 -5.29 2.35
CA LEU A 48 7.71 -4.64 3.58
C LEU A 48 8.25 -5.31 4.85
N GLU A 49 8.49 -6.62 4.82
CA GLU A 49 9.06 -7.36 5.96
C GLU A 49 10.58 -7.22 6.08
N LEU A 50 11.30 -7.13 4.95
CA LEU A 50 12.76 -7.25 4.93
C LEU A 50 13.49 -5.91 4.75
N GLU A 51 12.89 -4.96 4.02
CA GLU A 51 13.62 -3.77 3.54
C GLU A 51 13.26 -2.48 4.28
N VAL A 52 12.21 -2.48 5.09
CA VAL A 52 11.65 -1.26 5.69
C VAL A 52 11.35 -1.38 7.18
N ASN A 53 11.19 -0.23 7.84
CA ASN A 53 10.85 -0.13 9.26
C ASN A 53 9.64 0.77 9.54
N TYR A 54 8.97 1.26 8.50
CA TYR A 54 7.81 2.17 8.62
C TYR A 54 6.47 1.42 8.71
N VAL A 55 6.46 0.11 8.51
CA VAL A 55 5.27 -0.72 8.71
C VAL A 55 5.26 -1.20 10.16
N PRO A 56 4.42 -0.62 11.05
CA PRO A 56 4.44 -0.98 12.46
C PRO A 56 3.98 -2.42 12.70
N ARG A 57 3.08 -2.92 11.84
CA ARG A 57 2.50 -4.27 11.89
C ARG A 57 2.05 -4.72 10.50
N MET A 58 2.36 -5.96 10.14
CA MET A 58 1.96 -6.52 8.84
C MET A 58 0.43 -6.65 8.68
N ASP A 59 -0.34 -6.76 9.78
CA ASP A 59 -1.81 -6.76 9.71
C ASP A 59 -2.40 -5.46 9.15
N LEU A 60 -1.65 -4.35 9.20
CA LEU A 60 -2.03 -3.10 8.55
C LEU A 60 -1.85 -3.17 7.03
N PHE A 61 -0.78 -3.80 6.56
CA PHE A 61 -0.57 -4.07 5.14
C PHE A 61 -1.66 -5.00 4.60
N ASP A 62 -1.98 -6.09 5.29
CA ASP A 62 -3.02 -7.04 4.88
C ASP A 62 -4.37 -6.34 4.70
N LYS A 63 -4.72 -5.43 5.62
CA LYS A 63 -5.94 -4.61 5.52
C LYS A 63 -5.92 -3.66 4.33
N ALA A 64 -4.78 -3.03 4.05
CA ALA A 64 -4.63 -2.17 2.88
C ALA A 64 -4.76 -2.96 1.57
N TRP A 65 -4.17 -4.16 1.54
CA TRP A 65 -4.25 -5.06 0.40
C TRP A 65 -5.68 -5.56 0.13
N ALA A 66 -6.40 -5.94 1.18
CA ALA A 66 -7.80 -6.36 1.06
C ALA A 66 -8.67 -5.25 0.44
N LYS A 67 -8.51 -4.00 0.90
CA LYS A 67 -9.22 -2.84 0.32
C LYS A 67 -8.82 -2.59 -1.14
N TYR A 68 -7.54 -2.70 -1.47
CA TYR A 68 -7.08 -2.60 -2.85
C TYR A 68 -7.77 -3.62 -3.77
N LEU A 69 -7.94 -4.86 -3.32
CA LEU A 69 -8.63 -5.90 -4.09
C LEU A 69 -10.14 -5.65 -4.21
N GLU A 70 -10.79 -5.18 -3.14
CA GLU A 70 -12.19 -4.79 -3.13
C GLU A 70 -12.46 -3.65 -4.13
N ASP A 71 -11.72 -2.55 -4.01
CA ASP A 71 -11.87 -1.37 -4.87
C ASP A 71 -11.55 -1.69 -6.34
N LYS A 72 -10.65 -2.64 -6.59
CA LYS A 72 -10.33 -3.11 -7.94
C LYS A 72 -11.45 -3.97 -8.53
N ALA A 73 -12.07 -4.82 -7.72
CA ALA A 73 -13.19 -5.65 -8.16
C ALA A 73 -14.44 -4.84 -8.47
N ASP A 74 -14.69 -3.74 -7.75
CA ASP A 74 -15.82 -2.83 -8.02
C ASP A 74 -15.64 -1.98 -9.31
N GLN A 75 -14.42 -1.93 -9.86
CA GLN A 75 -14.09 -1.18 -11.08
C GLN A 75 -14.12 -2.01 -12.37
N ASP A 76 -14.26 -3.34 -12.27
CA ASP A 76 -14.39 -4.29 -13.38
C ASP A 76 -15.86 -4.63 -13.68
#